data_AF-A0A4P7BA17-F1
#
_entry.id   AF-A0A4P7BA17-F1
#
_cell.length_a   1.000
_cell.length_b   1.000
_cell.length_c   1.000
_cell.angle_alpha   90.00
_cell.angle_beta   90.00
_cell.angle_gamma   90.00
#
_symmetry.space_group_name_H-M   'P 1'
#
loop_
_entity.id
_entity.type
_entity.pdbx_description
1 polymer ?
#
loop_
_entity_poly.entity_id
_entity_poly.type
_entity_poly.pdbx_seq_one_letter_code
_entity_poly.pdbx_strand_id
1 'polypeptide(L)'
;MFFDNPKLDNIEKLLSEHGAQNIHVTSITKDWVNLKFDFLINTQQVCLGLIFQNRANWTIPPIFRILTRPMSALDHVSQSGEICTTDHQGENFEGYRHKELITEFFERAIDILKQSFINFQLNNRVSLYNELEGYLGSTQNINEDVILHCDPTSTFNLYGWLRKSSKGNHQILEHIDDGDSSYINHNQLTKVKIHKILLEDASVFPIPDIGDYFNEDYFLKIVNTLSNENKRSLLKQGNHYALVGIPNEHGFAYVIFYYAIWYSFKEKVSFKGFKVSLTQRAWIDYLLNRTGQEKKTRHIAIIGCGALGSKIAEILAQTGVNKFSFIDPELLKTDNIYRHSLGLQYVNTYKSTSLANKFLIERPGLTIFPFVSHGESWIKSKITEDIDTIIIAIGHTPTEISLVKTIYEISANIQVIIGWLEPYDLGGHFISFNNKHVGCLNCLYFDEKSNKSLTPMYKYVQSGQLIAKNITGCAGAFTPFSSLNCMKLASYISEYVLNQQLGFVSISGDNQNANKNGIITTPFYNSVNNSNGINILNLKEIYKEVCPCCNT
;
A
#
# COMPACT_ATOMS: atom_id res chain seq x y z
N MET A 1 -11.86 -32.85 18.55
CA MET A 1 -13.02 -33.23 19.37
C MET A 1 -14.11 -32.22 19.14
N PHE A 2 -15.28 -32.72 18.76
CA PHE A 2 -16.52 -31.95 18.64
C PHE A 2 -16.94 -31.44 20.03
N PHE A 3 -17.80 -30.41 20.11
CA PHE A 3 -18.40 -29.98 21.38
C PHE A 3 -19.13 -31.15 22.04
N ASP A 4 -18.69 -31.55 23.23
CA ASP A 4 -19.48 -32.41 24.10
C ASP A 4 -20.51 -31.55 24.86
N ASN A 5 -21.72 -32.08 25.07
CA ASN A 5 -22.82 -31.42 25.79
C ASN A 5 -22.41 -30.70 27.10
N PRO A 6 -21.51 -31.23 27.95
CA PRO A 6 -21.08 -30.54 29.18
C PRO A 6 -20.42 -29.19 28.94
N LYS A 7 -19.78 -28.99 27.78
CA LYS A 7 -19.17 -27.70 27.42
C LYS A 7 -20.24 -26.67 27.05
N LEU A 8 -21.32 -27.10 26.40
CA LEU A 8 -22.45 -26.25 26.04
C LEU A 8 -23.22 -25.81 27.29
N ASP A 9 -23.51 -26.75 28.19
CA ASP A 9 -24.15 -26.47 29.49
C ASP A 9 -23.37 -25.44 30.31
N ASN A 10 -22.02 -25.53 30.30
CA ASN A 10 -21.15 -24.56 30.96
C ASN A 10 -21.24 -23.16 30.34
N ILE A 11 -21.42 -23.05 29.02
CA ILE A 11 -21.58 -21.76 28.33
C ILE A 11 -22.96 -21.17 28.63
N GLU A 12 -24.02 -21.97 28.60
CA GLU A 12 -25.37 -21.51 28.94
C GLU A 12 -25.44 -21.03 30.40
N LYS A 13 -24.80 -21.77 31.31
CA LYS A 13 -24.64 -21.36 32.71
C LYS A 13 -23.88 -20.05 32.82
N LEU A 14 -22.76 -19.90 32.11
CA LEU A 14 -21.97 -18.67 32.09
C LEU A 14 -22.81 -17.47 31.63
N LEU A 15 -23.54 -17.59 30.52
CA LEU A 15 -24.42 -16.53 30.03
C LEU A 15 -25.50 -16.16 31.06
N SER A 16 -26.10 -17.17 31.70
CA SER A 16 -27.09 -16.98 32.76
C SER A 16 -26.50 -16.24 33.97
N GLU A 17 -25.28 -16.57 34.38
CA GLU A 17 -24.54 -15.88 35.44
C GLU A 17 -24.30 -14.38 35.11
N HIS A 18 -24.21 -14.04 33.82
CA HIS A 18 -24.08 -12.65 33.36
C HIS A 18 -25.43 -11.95 33.15
N GLY A 19 -26.56 -12.61 33.41
CA GLY A 19 -27.91 -12.05 33.33
C GLY A 19 -28.67 -12.32 32.04
N ALA A 20 -28.17 -13.22 31.17
CA ALA A 20 -28.94 -13.70 30.02
C ALA A 20 -30.14 -14.54 30.46
N GLN A 21 -31.26 -14.39 29.75
CA GLN A 21 -32.51 -15.10 29.97
C GLN A 21 -32.94 -15.84 28.69
N ASN A 22 -33.83 -16.82 28.80
CA ASN A 22 -34.37 -17.54 27.64
C ASN A 22 -33.30 -18.03 26.64
N ILE A 23 -32.23 -18.65 27.17
CA ILE A 23 -31.12 -19.13 26.35
C ILE A 23 -31.59 -20.35 25.54
N HIS A 24 -31.40 -20.29 24.22
CA HIS A 24 -31.79 -21.34 23.30
C HIS A 24 -30.69 -21.59 22.27
N VAL A 25 -30.26 -22.85 22.16
CA VAL A 25 -29.39 -23.30 21.07
C VAL A 25 -30.22 -23.33 19.79
N THR A 26 -29.82 -22.51 18.81
CA THR A 26 -30.53 -22.39 17.53
C THR A 26 -30.03 -23.37 16.49
N SER A 27 -28.73 -23.68 16.49
CA SER A 27 -28.16 -24.70 15.61
C SER A 27 -26.79 -25.17 16.11
N ILE A 28 -26.49 -26.45 15.92
CA ILE A 28 -25.15 -27.02 16.07
C ILE A 28 -24.79 -27.63 14.72
N THR A 29 -23.74 -27.13 14.11
CA THR A 29 -23.16 -27.65 12.86
C THR A 29 -21.81 -28.27 13.15
N LYS A 30 -21.18 -28.87 12.13
CA LYS A 30 -19.82 -29.40 12.23
C LYS A 30 -18.82 -28.34 12.71
N ASP A 31 -18.98 -27.10 12.25
CA ASP A 31 -17.98 -26.05 12.42
C ASP A 31 -18.41 -24.94 13.38
N TRP A 32 -19.71 -24.77 13.62
CA TRP A 32 -20.27 -23.63 14.37
C TRP A 32 -21.40 -24.04 15.31
N VAL A 33 -21.47 -23.38 16.46
CA VAL A 33 -22.60 -23.40 17.39
C VAL A 33 -23.21 -22.01 17.44
N ASN A 34 -24.54 -21.95 17.38
CA ASN A 34 -25.31 -20.71 17.45
C ASN A 34 -26.31 -20.77 18.60
N LEU A 35 -26.28 -19.78 19.48
CA LEU A 35 -27.26 -19.59 20.54
C LEU A 35 -27.99 -18.26 20.34
N LYS A 36 -29.18 -18.15 20.90
CA LYS A 36 -29.89 -16.89 21.12
C LYS A 36 -30.31 -16.79 22.57
N PHE A 37 -30.42 -15.57 23.09
CA PHE A 37 -30.87 -15.30 24.45
C PHE A 37 -31.40 -13.88 24.56
N ASP A 38 -32.24 -13.64 25.55
CA ASP A 38 -32.73 -12.31 25.88
C ASP A 38 -31.81 -11.66 26.92
N PHE A 39 -31.59 -10.36 26.78
CA PHE A 39 -30.79 -9.57 27.70
C PHE A 39 -31.42 -8.20 27.90
N LEU A 40 -31.43 -7.72 29.15
CA LEU A 40 -31.97 -6.41 29.49
C LEU A 40 -30.82 -5.38 29.49
N ILE A 41 -30.84 -4.44 28.55
CA ILE A 41 -29.89 -3.33 28.48
C ILE A 41 -30.63 -2.07 28.89
N ASN A 42 -30.29 -1.53 30.06
CA ASN A 42 -31.00 -0.41 30.68
C ASN A 42 -32.50 -0.73 30.86
N THR A 43 -33.38 -0.11 30.07
CA THR A 43 -34.83 -0.34 30.08
C THR A 43 -35.33 -1.11 28.86
N GLN A 44 -34.43 -1.55 27.97
CA GLN A 44 -34.77 -2.19 26.70
C GLN A 44 -34.36 -3.66 26.71
N GLN A 45 -35.32 -4.55 26.48
CA GLN A 45 -35.05 -5.97 26.27
C GLN A 45 -34.60 -6.20 24.82
N VAL A 46 -33.43 -6.83 24.66
CA VAL A 46 -32.86 -7.19 23.35
C VAL A 46 -32.63 -8.69 23.28
N CYS A 47 -32.91 -9.27 22.11
CA CYS A 47 -32.53 -10.64 21.79
C CYS A 47 -31.16 -10.59 21.13
N LEU A 48 -30.19 -11.28 21.73
CA LEU A 48 -28.82 -11.39 21.26
C LEU A 48 -28.55 -12.82 20.74
N GLY A 49 -27.62 -12.92 19.81
CA GLY A 49 -27.07 -14.18 19.33
C GLY A 49 -25.60 -14.31 19.69
N LEU A 50 -25.17 -15.52 20.01
CA LEU A 50 -23.77 -15.89 20.21
C LEU A 50 -23.41 -16.99 19.19
N ILE A 51 -22.33 -16.75 18.43
CA ILE A 51 -21.77 -17.67 17.44
C ILE A 51 -20.34 -18.01 17.85
N PHE A 52 -19.99 -19.28 17.91
CA PHE A 52 -18.60 -19.69 18.13
C PHE A 52 -18.28 -21.02 17.46
N GLN A 53 -16.99 -21.32 17.34
CA GLN A 53 -16.53 -22.48 16.61
C GLN A 53 -16.76 -23.78 17.38
N ASN A 54 -17.29 -24.80 16.70
CA ASN A 54 -17.50 -26.14 17.24
C ASN A 54 -16.19 -26.96 17.27
N ARG A 55 -15.21 -26.49 18.04
CA ARG A 55 -13.91 -27.18 18.22
C ARG A 55 -13.26 -26.85 19.55
N ALA A 56 -12.19 -27.58 19.87
CA ALA A 56 -11.44 -27.45 21.13
C ALA A 56 -10.48 -26.25 21.17
N ASN A 57 -10.07 -25.72 20.03
CA ASN A 57 -9.21 -24.55 19.95
C ASN A 57 -9.77 -23.58 18.92
N TRP A 58 -10.28 -22.44 19.38
CA TRP A 58 -10.81 -21.39 18.52
C TRP A 58 -9.69 -20.64 17.80
N THR A 59 -9.94 -20.22 16.57
CA THR A 59 -9.06 -19.30 15.82
C THR A 59 -9.81 -18.04 15.39
N ILE A 60 -11.07 -17.93 15.80
CA ILE A 60 -11.92 -16.76 15.61
C ILE A 60 -12.60 -16.54 16.96
N PRO A 61 -12.63 -15.30 17.48
CA PRO A 61 -13.32 -15.01 18.72
C PRO A 61 -14.82 -15.30 18.62
N PRO A 62 -15.52 -15.48 19.75
CA PRO A 62 -16.96 -15.60 19.75
C PRO A 62 -17.62 -14.31 19.22
N ILE A 63 -18.56 -14.47 18.32
CA ILE A 63 -19.25 -13.35 17.65
C ILE A 63 -20.60 -13.14 18.32
N PHE A 64 -20.86 -11.89 18.72
CA PHE A 64 -22.13 -11.47 19.28
C PHE A 64 -22.92 -10.64 18.26
N ARG A 65 -24.25 -10.82 18.23
CA ARG A 65 -25.12 -10.08 17.30
C ARG A 65 -26.47 -9.71 17.91
N ILE A 66 -27.05 -8.60 17.49
CA ILE A 66 -28.43 -8.22 17.78
C ILE A 66 -29.38 -8.93 16.82
N LEU A 67 -30.34 -9.67 17.38
CA LEU A 67 -31.40 -10.37 16.66
C LEU A 67 -32.76 -9.63 16.71
N THR A 68 -32.96 -8.71 17.64
CA THR A 68 -34.18 -7.90 17.73
C THR A 68 -34.40 -7.08 16.46
N ARG A 69 -35.62 -7.12 15.91
CA ARG A 69 -36.05 -6.31 14.75
C ARG A 69 -37.49 -5.80 14.96
N PRO A 70 -37.83 -4.58 14.50
CA PRO A 70 -36.93 -3.56 13.95
C PRO A 70 -35.96 -3.02 15.00
N MET A 71 -34.80 -2.53 14.57
CA MET A 71 -33.80 -1.93 15.46
C MET A 71 -33.07 -0.83 14.69
N SER A 72 -33.03 0.38 15.23
CA SER A 72 -32.30 1.48 14.60
C SER A 72 -30.81 1.20 14.49
N ALA A 73 -30.16 1.78 13.48
CA ALA A 73 -28.72 1.66 13.31
C ALA A 73 -27.95 2.19 14.52
N LEU A 74 -27.03 1.39 15.06
CA LEU A 74 -26.22 1.68 16.24
C LEU A 74 -24.75 1.75 15.85
N ASP A 75 -23.98 2.63 16.47
CA ASP A 75 -22.52 2.63 16.35
C ASP A 75 -21.93 1.29 16.80
N HIS A 76 -20.82 0.87 16.17
CA HIS A 76 -20.17 -0.43 16.43
C HIS A 76 -21.06 -1.66 16.25
N VAL A 77 -22.18 -1.54 15.53
CA VAL A 77 -23.06 -2.65 15.17
C VAL A 77 -23.28 -2.64 13.67
N SER A 78 -22.91 -3.72 12.99
CA SER A 78 -23.09 -3.85 11.55
C SER A 78 -24.57 -3.89 11.16
N GLN A 79 -24.88 -3.68 9.89
CA GLN A 79 -26.25 -3.75 9.36
C GLN A 79 -26.86 -5.15 9.54
N SER A 80 -26.05 -6.21 9.58
CA SER A 80 -26.52 -7.57 9.87
C SER A 80 -26.80 -7.81 11.37
N GLY A 81 -26.37 -6.87 12.22
CA GLY A 81 -26.52 -6.89 13.67
C GLY A 81 -25.29 -7.38 14.42
N GLU A 82 -24.20 -7.72 13.75
CA GLU A 82 -22.96 -8.14 14.40
C GLU A 82 -22.32 -6.99 15.19
N ILE A 83 -21.90 -7.25 16.42
CA ILE A 83 -21.34 -6.25 17.33
C ILE A 83 -19.82 -6.27 17.19
N CYS A 84 -19.22 -5.10 16.96
CA CYS A 84 -17.79 -4.90 16.74
C CYS A 84 -17.00 -5.04 18.05
N THR A 85 -16.89 -6.26 18.57
CA THR A 85 -16.12 -6.58 19.79
C THR A 85 -14.62 -6.69 19.55
N THR A 86 -14.21 -6.49 18.30
CA THR A 86 -12.89 -6.75 17.74
C THR A 86 -12.56 -5.65 16.74
N ASP A 87 -11.33 -5.16 16.74
CA ASP A 87 -10.80 -4.36 15.62
C ASP A 87 -10.22 -5.24 14.50
N HIS A 88 -10.22 -6.58 14.70
CA HIS A 88 -9.66 -7.58 13.80
C HIS A 88 -8.17 -7.38 13.50
N GLN A 89 -7.46 -6.60 14.32
CA GLN A 89 -6.05 -6.29 14.14
C GLN A 89 -5.26 -6.59 15.41
N GLY A 90 -4.20 -7.39 15.28
CA GLY A 90 -3.29 -7.66 16.40
C GLY A 90 -3.90 -8.50 17.54
N GLU A 91 -5.04 -9.15 17.31
CA GLU A 91 -5.65 -10.06 18.27
C GLU A 91 -4.75 -11.26 18.53
N ASN A 92 -4.28 -11.37 19.77
CA ASN A 92 -3.54 -12.52 20.26
C ASN A 92 -4.34 -13.14 21.41
N PHE A 93 -4.88 -14.33 21.19
CA PHE A 93 -5.63 -15.06 22.21
C PHE A 93 -5.36 -16.56 22.20
N GLU A 94 -5.58 -17.18 23.35
CA GLU A 94 -5.47 -18.62 23.51
C GLU A 94 -6.83 -19.29 23.28
N GLY A 95 -7.02 -19.83 22.07
CA GLY A 95 -8.32 -20.35 21.61
C GLY A 95 -8.94 -21.49 22.42
N TYR A 96 -8.21 -22.10 23.35
CA TYR A 96 -8.72 -23.15 24.23
C TYR A 96 -9.36 -22.59 25.53
N ARG A 97 -9.14 -21.31 25.85
CA ARG A 97 -9.67 -20.61 27.03
C ARG A 97 -11.10 -20.10 26.79
N HIS A 98 -11.99 -21.01 26.42
CA HIS A 98 -13.34 -20.67 25.94
C HIS A 98 -14.17 -19.86 26.94
N LYS A 99 -14.05 -20.15 28.25
CA LYS A 99 -14.84 -19.47 29.27
C LYS A 99 -14.43 -18.00 29.34
N GLU A 100 -13.13 -17.75 29.42
CA GLU A 100 -12.58 -16.41 29.49
C GLU A 100 -12.86 -15.62 28.21
N LEU A 101 -12.73 -16.25 27.05
CA LEU A 101 -13.07 -15.63 25.76
C LEU A 101 -14.56 -15.25 25.71
N ILE A 102 -15.47 -16.14 26.07
CA ILE A 102 -16.90 -15.78 26.04
C ILE A 102 -17.18 -14.64 27.02
N THR A 103 -16.65 -14.69 28.24
CA THR A 103 -16.84 -13.61 29.22
C THR A 103 -16.32 -12.27 28.70
N GLU A 104 -15.07 -12.21 28.25
CA GLU A 104 -14.45 -10.96 27.78
C GLU A 104 -15.22 -10.34 26.61
N PHE A 105 -15.53 -11.16 25.60
CA PHE A 105 -16.24 -10.68 24.41
C PHE A 105 -17.72 -10.37 24.69
N PHE A 106 -18.34 -11.07 25.65
CA PHE A 106 -19.70 -10.77 26.09
C PHE A 106 -19.74 -9.42 26.81
N GLU A 107 -18.87 -9.21 27.81
CA GLU A 107 -18.80 -7.95 28.55
C GLU A 107 -18.55 -6.77 27.61
N ARG A 108 -17.59 -6.91 26.68
CA ARG A 108 -17.33 -5.92 25.65
C ARG A 108 -18.55 -5.66 24.76
N ALA A 109 -19.25 -6.71 24.30
CA ALA A 109 -20.45 -6.55 23.49
C ALA A 109 -21.54 -5.77 24.24
N ILE A 110 -21.77 -6.09 25.51
CA ILE A 110 -22.76 -5.39 26.33
C ILE A 110 -22.38 -3.94 26.58
N ASP A 111 -21.10 -3.65 26.83
CA ASP A 111 -20.64 -2.27 27.03
C ASP A 111 -20.77 -1.43 25.77
N ILE A 112 -20.42 -1.98 24.60
CA ILE A 112 -20.65 -1.34 23.30
C ILE A 112 -22.15 -1.01 23.13
N LEU A 113 -23.03 -1.98 23.35
CA LEU A 113 -24.46 -1.76 23.19
C LEU A 113 -25.00 -0.70 24.15
N LYS A 114 -24.59 -0.72 25.43
CA LYS A 114 -24.98 0.31 26.41
C LYS A 114 -24.61 1.70 25.93
N GLN A 115 -23.37 1.89 25.48
CA GLN A 115 -22.91 3.19 24.96
C GLN A 115 -23.67 3.59 23.70
N SER A 116 -23.87 2.65 22.77
CA SER A 116 -24.59 2.90 21.52
C SER A 116 -26.04 3.32 21.76
N PHE A 117 -26.72 2.69 22.72
CA PHE A 117 -28.08 3.09 23.10
C PHE A 117 -28.12 4.48 23.75
N ILE A 118 -27.14 4.83 24.59
CA ILE A 118 -27.01 6.17 25.16
C ILE A 118 -26.80 7.21 24.06
N ASN A 119 -25.86 6.95 23.14
CA ASN A 119 -25.57 7.80 21.98
C ASN A 119 -26.83 8.02 21.14
N PHE A 120 -27.56 6.94 20.83
CA PHE A 120 -28.81 7.00 20.10
C PHE A 120 -29.88 7.85 20.81
N GLN A 121 -30.08 7.67 22.13
CA GLN A 121 -31.04 8.45 22.92
C GLN A 121 -30.70 9.94 22.96
N LEU A 122 -29.41 10.28 22.97
CA LEU A 122 -28.91 11.66 22.90
C LEU A 122 -28.88 12.23 21.48
N ASN A 123 -29.30 11.45 20.47
CA ASN A 123 -29.16 11.77 19.05
C ASN A 123 -27.71 12.08 18.62
N ASN A 124 -26.72 11.54 19.33
CA ASN A 124 -25.32 11.61 18.97
C ASN A 124 -24.98 10.44 18.02
N ARG A 125 -24.78 10.73 16.73
CA ARG A 125 -24.53 9.71 15.70
C ARG A 125 -23.14 9.80 15.07
N VAL A 126 -22.23 10.58 15.66
CA VAL A 126 -20.89 10.84 15.10
C VAL A 126 -20.12 9.54 14.87
N SER A 127 -20.04 8.66 15.87
CA SER A 127 -19.35 7.36 15.75
C SER A 127 -19.93 6.50 14.62
N LEU A 128 -21.26 6.46 14.49
CA LEU A 128 -21.90 5.70 13.42
C LEU A 128 -21.56 6.25 12.02
N TYR A 129 -21.45 7.57 11.85
CA TYR A 129 -21.03 8.16 10.57
C TYR A 129 -19.54 7.93 10.26
N ASN A 130 -18.69 7.85 11.28
CA ASN A 130 -17.29 7.44 11.11
C ASN A 130 -17.20 5.99 10.59
N GLU A 131 -18.14 5.13 10.97
CA GLU A 131 -18.20 3.71 10.59
C GLU A 131 -19.16 3.41 9.42
N LEU A 132 -19.69 4.45 8.75
CA LEU A 132 -20.77 4.31 7.78
C LEU A 132 -20.48 3.32 6.65
N GLU A 133 -19.26 3.32 6.12
CA GLU A 133 -18.86 2.39 5.04
C GLU A 133 -18.86 0.95 5.53
N GLY A 134 -18.36 0.69 6.74
CA GLY A 134 -18.41 -0.64 7.36
C GLY A 134 -19.84 -1.09 7.65
N TYR A 135 -20.68 -0.17 8.14
CA TYR A 135 -22.11 -0.44 8.35
C TYR A 135 -22.79 -0.85 7.04
N LEU A 136 -22.69 -0.02 6.00
CA LEU A 136 -23.31 -0.27 4.69
C LEU A 136 -22.73 -1.51 3.99
N GLY A 137 -21.43 -1.77 4.11
CA GLY A 137 -20.74 -2.89 3.48
C GLY A 137 -21.20 -4.26 3.97
N SER A 138 -21.81 -4.32 5.16
CA SER A 138 -22.44 -5.53 5.68
C SER A 138 -23.86 -5.80 5.16
N THR A 139 -24.42 -4.89 4.36
CA THR A 139 -25.75 -5.02 3.76
C THR A 139 -25.74 -6.00 2.59
N GLN A 140 -26.67 -6.96 2.56
CA GLN A 140 -26.86 -7.81 1.39
C GLN A 140 -27.15 -6.93 0.14
N ASN A 141 -26.34 -7.07 -0.91
CA ASN A 141 -26.41 -6.35 -2.21
C ASN A 141 -25.64 -5.02 -2.34
N ILE A 142 -24.92 -4.57 -1.32
CA ILE A 142 -23.96 -3.46 -1.46
C ILE A 142 -22.56 -4.05 -1.56
N ASN A 143 -21.86 -3.78 -2.66
CA ASN A 143 -20.47 -4.23 -2.86
C ASN A 143 -19.52 -3.04 -2.84
N GLU A 144 -18.29 -3.26 -2.37
CA GLU A 144 -17.17 -2.33 -2.52
C GLU A 144 -16.46 -2.57 -3.86
N ASP A 145 -17.11 -2.22 -4.97
CA ASP A 145 -16.64 -2.59 -6.32
C ASP A 145 -16.17 -1.41 -7.19
N VAL A 146 -16.35 -0.17 -6.74
CA VAL A 146 -15.96 1.03 -7.51
C VAL A 146 -14.67 1.63 -6.98
N ILE A 147 -13.65 1.76 -7.83
CA ILE A 147 -12.37 2.38 -7.44
C ILE A 147 -12.39 3.90 -7.70
N LEU A 148 -12.05 4.71 -6.70
CA LEU A 148 -11.84 6.14 -6.82
C LEU A 148 -10.35 6.43 -7.00
N HIS A 149 -9.93 6.79 -8.22
CA HIS A 149 -8.53 7.05 -8.54
C HIS A 149 -8.07 8.48 -8.22
N CYS A 150 -9.02 9.39 -7.99
CA CYS A 150 -8.77 10.76 -7.59
C CYS A 150 -9.51 11.07 -6.30
N ASP A 151 -9.05 12.09 -5.58
CA ASP A 151 -9.75 12.61 -4.42
C ASP A 151 -10.93 13.52 -4.88
N PRO A 152 -12.20 13.16 -4.57
CA PRO A 152 -13.36 13.95 -4.96
C PRO A 152 -13.39 15.36 -4.37
N THR A 153 -12.72 15.61 -3.25
CA THR A 153 -12.73 16.93 -2.60
C THR A 153 -11.90 17.95 -3.37
N SER A 154 -10.77 17.51 -3.94
CA SER A 154 -9.86 18.33 -4.73
C SER A 154 -10.17 18.34 -6.24
N THR A 155 -11.03 17.43 -6.71
CA THR A 155 -11.32 17.26 -8.15
C THR A 155 -12.67 17.86 -8.56
N PHE A 156 -12.69 18.84 -9.48
CA PHE A 156 -13.93 19.52 -9.86
C PHE A 156 -14.89 18.65 -10.67
N ASN A 157 -14.41 18.04 -11.76
CA ASN A 157 -15.21 17.15 -12.62
C ASN A 157 -14.82 15.70 -12.37
N LEU A 158 -15.83 14.84 -12.18
CA LEU A 158 -15.64 13.40 -12.04
C LEU A 158 -16.25 12.65 -13.20
N TYR A 159 -15.52 11.64 -13.68
CA TYR A 159 -15.96 10.77 -14.76
C TYR A 159 -15.88 9.31 -14.32
N GLY A 160 -16.93 8.55 -14.64
CA GLY A 160 -16.99 7.12 -14.42
C GLY A 160 -16.68 6.37 -15.70
N TRP A 161 -16.10 5.19 -15.55
CA TRP A 161 -15.75 4.32 -16.67
C TRP A 161 -16.49 3.00 -16.57
N LEU A 162 -17.31 2.73 -17.59
CA LEU A 162 -18.20 1.58 -17.61
C LEU A 162 -17.65 0.46 -18.47
N ARG A 163 -17.61 -0.74 -17.91
CA ARG A 163 -17.31 -1.98 -18.64
C ARG A 163 -18.59 -2.72 -19.01
N LYS A 164 -18.58 -3.38 -20.17
CA LYS A 164 -19.66 -4.34 -20.53
C LYS A 164 -19.58 -5.59 -19.65
N SER A 165 -20.71 -6.00 -19.10
CA SER A 165 -20.81 -7.26 -18.36
C SER A 165 -20.55 -8.46 -19.27
N SER A 166 -19.84 -9.47 -18.76
CA SER A 166 -19.64 -10.75 -19.46
C SER A 166 -20.87 -11.65 -19.41
N LYS A 167 -21.80 -11.40 -18.49
CA LYS A 167 -22.98 -12.24 -18.22
C LYS A 167 -24.30 -11.62 -18.70
N GLY A 168 -24.27 -10.53 -19.48
CA GLY A 168 -25.49 -9.93 -20.03
C GLY A 168 -25.27 -8.54 -20.64
N ASN A 169 -26.37 -7.92 -21.10
CA ASN A 169 -26.38 -6.61 -21.77
C ASN A 169 -26.34 -5.40 -20.82
N HIS A 170 -25.87 -5.56 -19.58
CA HIS A 170 -25.75 -4.44 -18.64
C HIS A 170 -24.30 -3.95 -18.54
N GLN A 171 -24.14 -2.68 -18.18
CA GLN A 171 -22.84 -2.06 -17.90
C GLN A 171 -22.55 -2.09 -16.39
N ILE A 172 -21.28 -2.10 -16.02
CA ILE A 172 -20.79 -2.07 -14.64
C ILE A 172 -19.84 -0.88 -14.54
N LEU A 173 -20.05 -0.03 -13.54
CA LEU A 173 -19.11 1.05 -13.22
C LEU A 173 -17.89 0.46 -12.53
N GLU A 174 -16.72 0.63 -13.12
CA GLU A 174 -15.48 0.01 -12.66
C GLU A 174 -14.67 0.96 -11.78
N HIS A 175 -14.52 2.21 -12.23
CA HIS A 175 -13.78 3.23 -11.50
C HIS A 175 -14.23 4.65 -11.88
N ILE A 176 -13.78 5.61 -11.07
CA ILE A 176 -14.00 7.04 -11.23
C ILE A 176 -12.66 7.79 -11.15
N ASP A 177 -12.46 8.75 -12.04
CA ASP A 177 -11.31 9.64 -12.08
C ASP A 177 -11.67 11.07 -12.54
N ASP A 178 -10.63 11.89 -12.75
CA ASP A 178 -10.69 13.27 -13.26
C ASP A 178 -10.81 13.36 -14.79
N GLY A 179 -10.72 12.23 -15.49
CA GLY A 179 -10.80 12.11 -16.94
C GLY A 179 -9.47 12.10 -17.69
N ASP A 180 -8.34 12.33 -17.01
CA ASP A 180 -6.99 12.47 -17.59
C ASP A 180 -5.98 11.46 -16.99
N SER A 181 -6.46 10.43 -16.29
CA SER A 181 -5.63 9.48 -15.56
C SER A 181 -4.82 8.56 -16.47
N SER A 182 -3.55 8.94 -16.72
CA SER A 182 -2.67 8.33 -17.73
C SER A 182 -2.25 6.88 -17.48
N TYR A 183 -2.42 6.36 -16.25
CA TYR A 183 -2.05 4.99 -15.89
C TYR A 183 -3.19 3.98 -16.03
N ILE A 184 -4.41 4.46 -16.32
CA ILE A 184 -5.57 3.60 -16.48
C ILE A 184 -5.82 3.38 -17.96
N ASN A 185 -5.97 2.11 -18.34
CA ASN A 185 -6.32 1.77 -19.70
C ASN A 185 -7.84 1.88 -19.87
N HIS A 186 -8.30 2.96 -20.49
CA HIS A 186 -9.72 3.18 -20.79
C HIS A 186 -10.18 2.49 -22.09
N ASN A 187 -9.34 1.70 -22.75
CA ASN A 187 -9.73 1.01 -23.97
C ASN A 187 -10.94 0.10 -23.69
N GLN A 188 -11.96 0.22 -24.55
CA GLN A 188 -13.23 -0.52 -24.46
C GLN A 188 -14.15 -0.12 -23.30
N LEU A 189 -13.84 0.95 -22.55
CA LEU A 189 -14.70 1.51 -21.52
C LEU A 189 -15.56 2.66 -22.07
N THR A 190 -16.76 2.83 -21.51
CA THR A 190 -17.64 3.97 -21.83
C THR A 190 -17.52 5.03 -20.75
N LYS A 191 -17.12 6.25 -21.13
CA LYS A 191 -17.02 7.40 -20.22
C LYS A 191 -18.41 7.95 -19.91
N VAL A 192 -18.72 8.17 -18.63
CA VAL A 192 -19.94 8.83 -18.16
C VAL A 192 -19.62 9.94 -17.17
N LYS A 193 -20.46 10.96 -17.08
CA LYS A 193 -20.30 12.02 -16.08
C LYS A 193 -20.85 11.54 -14.73
N ILE A 194 -20.12 11.81 -13.65
CA ILE A 194 -20.56 11.54 -12.28
C ILE A 194 -21.12 12.84 -11.68
N HIS A 195 -22.30 12.74 -11.07
CA HIS A 195 -22.83 13.80 -10.22
C HIS A 195 -22.10 13.76 -8.87
N LYS A 196 -21.22 14.72 -8.63
CA LYS A 196 -20.52 14.86 -7.36
C LYS A 196 -21.38 15.65 -6.38
N ILE A 197 -21.69 15.06 -5.23
CA ILE A 197 -22.48 15.66 -4.16
C ILE A 197 -21.70 15.48 -2.86
N LEU A 198 -21.19 16.57 -2.29
CA LEU A 198 -20.58 16.55 -0.96
C LEU A 198 -21.59 17.16 0.00
N LEU A 199 -22.03 16.37 0.98
CA LEU A 199 -22.98 16.85 1.99
C LEU A 199 -22.24 17.76 2.98
N GLU A 200 -22.92 18.82 3.44
CA GLU A 200 -22.38 19.74 4.45
C GLU A 200 -22.50 19.16 5.86
N ASP A 201 -23.52 18.34 6.10
CA ASP A 201 -23.81 17.69 7.37
C ASP A 201 -24.09 16.21 7.13
N ALA A 202 -23.47 15.35 7.93
CA ALA A 202 -23.66 13.91 7.89
C ALA A 202 -25.13 13.52 8.18
N SER A 203 -25.81 14.28 9.03
CA SER A 203 -27.21 14.03 9.46
C SER A 203 -28.22 14.02 8.30
N VAL A 204 -27.85 14.62 7.16
CA VAL A 204 -28.64 14.61 5.93
C VAL A 204 -28.72 13.22 5.30
N PHE A 205 -27.72 12.36 5.52
CA PHE A 205 -27.69 11.01 4.99
C PHE A 205 -28.49 10.06 5.89
N PRO A 206 -29.64 9.53 5.44
CA PRO A 206 -30.46 8.67 6.27
C PRO A 206 -29.86 7.25 6.30
N ILE A 207 -29.48 6.78 7.48
CA ILE A 207 -28.95 5.43 7.67
C ILE A 207 -30.11 4.43 7.86
N PRO A 208 -30.19 3.33 7.08
CA PRO A 208 -31.20 2.30 7.26
C PRO A 208 -31.08 1.59 8.62
N ASP A 209 -32.21 1.16 9.17
CA ASP A 209 -32.25 0.33 10.37
C ASP A 209 -31.49 -1.00 10.17
N ILE A 210 -31.10 -1.65 11.26
CA ILE A 210 -30.41 -2.93 11.23
C ILE A 210 -31.33 -3.96 10.56
N GLY A 211 -30.83 -4.60 9.51
CA GLY A 211 -31.57 -5.54 8.67
C GLY A 211 -32.33 -4.91 7.49
N ASP A 212 -32.44 -3.59 7.41
CA ASP A 212 -33.10 -2.88 6.31
C ASP A 212 -32.14 -2.53 5.18
N TYR A 213 -32.66 -2.46 3.96
CA TYR A 213 -31.90 -2.14 2.75
C TYR A 213 -31.99 -0.66 2.39
N PHE A 214 -30.88 -0.11 1.90
CA PHE A 214 -30.88 1.23 1.31
C PHE A 214 -31.62 1.20 -0.05
N ASN A 215 -32.73 1.92 -0.14
CA ASN A 215 -33.61 1.95 -1.31
C ASN A 215 -33.82 3.38 -1.85
N GLU A 216 -34.67 3.50 -2.87
CA GLU A 216 -34.96 4.76 -3.55
C GLU A 216 -35.54 5.84 -2.62
N ASP A 217 -36.31 5.46 -1.59
CA ASP A 217 -36.92 6.41 -0.66
C ASP A 217 -35.85 7.06 0.22
N TYR A 218 -34.84 6.30 0.65
CA TYR A 218 -33.69 6.84 1.36
C TYR A 218 -32.91 7.83 0.48
N PHE A 219 -32.69 7.49 -0.79
CA PHE A 219 -32.02 8.39 -1.73
C PHE A 219 -32.84 9.67 -2.01
N LEU A 220 -34.16 9.56 -2.14
CA LEU A 220 -35.05 10.70 -2.33
C LEU A 220 -35.02 11.67 -1.14
N LYS A 221 -34.89 11.17 0.10
CA LYS A 221 -34.69 12.02 1.29
C LYS A 221 -33.45 12.90 1.13
N ILE A 222 -32.32 12.33 0.67
CA ILE A 222 -31.10 13.09 0.36
C ILE A 222 -31.39 14.13 -0.74
N VAL A 223 -31.89 13.69 -1.90
CA VAL A 223 -32.13 14.56 -3.06
C VAL A 223 -33.06 15.74 -2.73
N ASN A 224 -34.02 15.56 -1.83
CA ASN A 224 -34.95 16.60 -1.42
C ASN A 224 -34.34 17.69 -0.54
N THR A 225 -33.18 17.44 0.09
CA THR A 225 -32.43 18.45 0.85
C THR A 225 -31.49 19.29 -0.01
N LEU A 226 -31.21 18.83 -1.24
CA LEU A 226 -30.27 19.50 -2.14
C LEU A 226 -30.87 20.76 -2.79
N SER A 227 -30.00 21.60 -3.35
CA SER A 227 -30.40 22.76 -4.14
C SER A 227 -31.31 22.37 -5.31
N ASN A 228 -32.19 23.30 -5.73
CA ASN A 228 -33.12 23.09 -6.84
C ASN A 228 -32.41 22.68 -8.15
N GLU A 229 -31.18 23.16 -8.37
CA GLU A 229 -30.36 22.80 -9.52
C GLU A 229 -29.92 21.33 -9.46
N ASN A 230 -29.33 20.91 -8.33
CA ASN A 230 -28.90 19.52 -8.12
C ASN A 230 -30.08 18.56 -8.20
N LYS A 231 -31.20 18.91 -7.55
CA LYS A 231 -32.44 18.13 -7.60
C LYS A 231 -32.95 17.95 -9.03
N ARG A 232 -33.02 19.03 -9.82
CA ARG A 232 -33.43 18.96 -11.24
C ARG A 232 -32.47 18.11 -12.07
N SER A 233 -31.18 18.22 -11.83
CA SER A 233 -30.17 17.44 -12.53
C SER A 233 -30.31 15.94 -12.26
N LEU A 234 -30.43 15.55 -10.98
CA LEU A 234 -30.49 14.15 -10.54
C LEU A 234 -31.81 13.45 -10.88
N LEU A 235 -32.89 14.22 -11.09
CA LEU A 235 -34.23 13.70 -11.38
C LEU A 235 -34.65 13.88 -12.86
N LYS A 236 -33.73 14.33 -13.72
CA LYS A 236 -33.97 14.42 -15.17
C LYS A 236 -34.12 13.02 -15.76
N GLN A 237 -34.91 12.85 -16.82
CA GLN A 237 -35.00 11.59 -17.53
C GLN A 237 -33.63 11.16 -18.09
N GLY A 238 -33.23 9.90 -17.86
CA GLY A 238 -31.93 9.36 -18.29
C GLY A 238 -31.27 8.45 -17.24
N ASN A 239 -30.06 7.98 -17.56
CA ASN A 239 -29.20 7.23 -16.64
C ASN A 239 -28.36 8.21 -15.81
N HIS A 240 -28.20 7.91 -14.53
CA HIS A 240 -27.50 8.74 -13.56
C HIS A 240 -26.51 7.92 -12.74
N TYR A 241 -25.41 8.59 -12.40
CA TYR A 241 -24.38 8.08 -11.51
C TYR A 241 -24.05 9.21 -10.53
N ALA A 242 -24.37 9.02 -9.26
CA ALA A 242 -24.14 10.03 -8.23
C ALA A 242 -23.16 9.50 -7.18
N LEU A 243 -22.06 10.23 -6.97
CA LEU A 243 -21.15 10.04 -5.86
C LEU A 243 -21.57 11.00 -4.74
N VAL A 244 -22.02 10.43 -3.64
CA VAL A 244 -22.35 11.17 -2.42
C VAL A 244 -21.23 11.00 -1.43
N GLY A 245 -20.58 12.11 -1.07
CA GLY A 245 -19.65 12.20 0.05
C GLY A 245 -20.41 12.60 1.32
N ILE A 246 -20.33 11.79 2.36
CA ILE A 246 -20.89 12.03 3.69
C ILE A 246 -19.75 12.44 4.61
N PRO A 247 -19.75 13.65 5.19
CA PRO A 247 -18.64 14.12 6.02
C PRO A 247 -18.53 13.29 7.30
N ASN A 248 -17.32 13.03 7.73
CA ASN A 248 -17.02 12.37 9.01
C ASN A 248 -15.69 12.90 9.58
N GLU A 249 -15.26 12.42 10.75
CA GLU A 249 -14.03 12.92 11.40
C GLU A 249 -12.75 12.60 10.59
N HIS A 250 -12.84 11.72 9.60
CA HIS A 250 -11.74 11.30 8.74
C HIS A 250 -11.81 11.90 7.32
N GLY A 251 -12.70 12.87 7.09
CA GLY A 251 -12.97 13.47 5.79
C GLY A 251 -14.35 13.11 5.29
N PHE A 252 -14.45 12.13 4.39
CA PHE A 252 -15.72 11.70 3.80
C PHE A 252 -15.81 10.18 3.62
N ALA A 253 -16.95 9.60 3.99
CA ALA A 253 -17.42 8.31 3.48
C ALA A 253 -18.04 8.51 2.08
N TYR A 254 -17.85 7.58 1.17
CA TYR A 254 -18.28 7.71 -0.22
C TYR A 254 -19.21 6.59 -0.66
N VAL A 255 -20.41 6.98 -1.10
CA VAL A 255 -21.45 6.05 -1.60
C VAL A 255 -21.80 6.41 -3.04
N ILE A 256 -21.85 5.40 -3.89
CA ILE A 256 -22.24 5.52 -5.29
C ILE A 256 -23.66 5.03 -5.49
N PHE A 257 -24.47 5.87 -6.13
CA PHE A 257 -25.81 5.54 -6.58
C PHE A 257 -25.83 5.47 -8.10
N TYR A 258 -26.33 4.36 -8.64
CA TYR A 258 -26.61 4.20 -10.07
C TYR A 258 -28.09 3.91 -10.27
N TYR A 259 -28.74 4.67 -11.15
CA TYR A 259 -30.16 4.51 -11.43
C TYR A 259 -30.55 5.15 -12.76
N ALA A 260 -31.70 4.76 -13.30
CA ALA A 260 -32.33 5.43 -14.43
C ALA A 260 -33.67 6.05 -14.02
N ILE A 261 -33.95 7.24 -14.51
CA ILE A 261 -35.26 7.89 -14.40
C ILE A 261 -36.02 7.68 -15.71
N TRP A 262 -37.09 6.89 -15.66
CA TRP A 262 -37.93 6.62 -16.83
C TRP A 262 -38.94 7.76 -17.08
N TYR A 263 -39.55 8.27 -16.01
CA TYR A 263 -40.56 9.32 -16.08
C TYR A 263 -40.52 10.20 -14.82
N SER A 264 -40.78 11.50 -15.00
CA SER A 264 -40.86 12.50 -13.95
C SER A 264 -42.03 13.43 -14.25
N PHE A 265 -43.09 13.41 -13.45
CA PHE A 265 -44.26 14.27 -13.64
C PHE A 265 -44.98 14.55 -12.33
N LYS A 266 -45.31 15.82 -12.09
CA LYS A 266 -46.02 16.30 -10.89
C LYS A 266 -45.52 15.63 -9.61
N GLU A 267 -44.20 15.67 -9.41
CA GLU A 267 -43.49 15.19 -8.22
C GLU A 267 -43.40 13.66 -8.03
N LYS A 268 -44.01 12.86 -8.93
CA LYS A 268 -43.77 11.41 -8.96
C LYS A 268 -42.60 11.08 -9.88
N VAL A 269 -41.62 10.38 -9.31
CA VAL A 269 -40.40 9.92 -10.00
C VAL A 269 -40.38 8.39 -9.97
N SER A 270 -40.14 7.76 -11.13
CA SER A 270 -39.96 6.31 -11.22
C SER A 270 -38.50 5.97 -11.51
N PHE A 271 -37.87 5.30 -10.54
CA PHE A 271 -36.53 4.75 -10.66
C PHE A 271 -36.58 3.38 -11.34
N LYS A 272 -35.54 3.09 -12.12
CA LYS A 272 -35.29 1.77 -12.71
C LYS A 272 -33.83 1.39 -12.50
N GLY A 273 -33.62 0.16 -12.04
CA GLY A 273 -32.27 -0.40 -11.87
C GLY A 273 -31.44 0.34 -10.81
N PHE A 274 -32.09 0.83 -9.75
CA PHE A 274 -31.43 1.47 -8.62
C PHE A 274 -30.44 0.52 -7.95
N LYS A 275 -29.22 0.99 -7.76
CA LYS A 275 -28.13 0.25 -7.12
C LYS A 275 -27.29 1.18 -6.26
N VAL A 276 -26.76 0.62 -5.19
CA VAL A 276 -25.83 1.25 -4.27
C VAL A 276 -24.54 0.46 -4.26
N SER A 277 -23.41 1.16 -4.41
CA SER A 277 -22.06 0.61 -4.28
C SER A 277 -21.26 1.47 -3.32
N LEU A 278 -20.35 0.82 -2.60
CA LEU A 278 -19.30 1.49 -1.86
C LEU A 278 -18.06 1.65 -2.73
N THR A 279 -17.10 2.40 -2.21
CA THR A 279 -15.91 2.75 -2.98
C THR A 279 -14.61 2.30 -2.33
N GLN A 280 -13.63 2.00 -3.16
CA GLN A 280 -12.24 1.80 -2.75
C GLN A 280 -11.40 3.00 -3.19
N ARG A 281 -10.68 3.61 -2.25
CA ARG A 281 -9.90 4.83 -2.51
C ARG A 281 -8.50 4.45 -2.98
N ALA A 282 -8.07 5.03 -4.11
CA ALA A 282 -6.82 4.69 -4.80
C ALA A 282 -5.97 5.92 -5.18
N TRP A 283 -6.19 7.09 -4.56
CA TRP A 283 -5.27 8.22 -4.70
C TRP A 283 -4.11 8.10 -3.71
N ILE A 284 -2.97 8.71 -4.07
CA ILE A 284 -1.68 8.53 -3.39
C ILE A 284 -1.74 8.85 -1.88
N ASP A 285 -2.37 9.95 -1.48
CA ASP A 285 -2.38 10.39 -0.07
C ASP A 285 -3.16 9.40 0.82
N TYR A 286 -4.29 8.86 0.33
CA TYR A 286 -5.03 7.83 1.05
C TYR A 286 -4.23 6.51 1.19
N LEU A 287 -3.59 6.08 0.11
CA LEU A 287 -2.84 4.82 0.09
C LEU A 287 -1.57 4.90 0.97
N LEU A 288 -0.91 6.06 1.03
CA LEU A 288 0.26 6.25 1.90
C LEU A 288 -0.12 6.32 3.39
N ASN A 289 -1.28 6.88 3.73
CA ASN A 289 -1.77 6.86 5.11
C ASN A 289 -1.92 5.43 5.65
N ARG A 290 -2.26 4.44 4.80
CA ARG A 290 -2.35 3.02 5.17
C ARG A 290 -1.01 2.39 5.56
N THR A 291 0.11 3.01 5.18
CA THR A 291 1.47 2.59 5.57
C THR A 291 2.10 3.53 6.59
N GLY A 292 1.33 4.49 7.13
CA GLY A 292 1.85 5.53 8.03
C GLY A 292 2.87 6.44 7.36
N GLN A 293 2.80 6.58 6.03
CA GLN A 293 3.68 7.44 5.23
C GLN A 293 2.92 8.62 4.67
N GLU A 294 3.67 9.66 4.31
CA GLU A 294 3.16 10.83 3.60
C GLU A 294 3.85 10.95 2.24
N LYS A 295 3.23 11.70 1.34
CA LYS A 295 3.81 12.02 0.05
C LYS A 295 5.07 12.87 0.24
N LYS A 296 6.19 12.41 -0.32
CA LYS A 296 7.49 13.09 -0.29
C LYS A 296 7.73 13.70 -1.66
N THR A 297 7.65 15.03 -1.75
CA THR A 297 8.00 15.79 -2.97
C THR A 297 9.52 15.76 -3.15
N ARG A 298 10.03 14.65 -3.70
CA ARG A 298 11.44 14.47 -4.01
C ARG A 298 11.60 13.93 -5.41
N HIS A 299 12.59 14.45 -6.13
CA HIS A 299 12.96 13.98 -7.45
C HIS A 299 14.25 13.17 -7.38
N ILE A 300 14.14 11.87 -7.64
CA ILE A 300 15.27 10.94 -7.59
C ILE A 300 15.63 10.50 -9.01
N ALA A 301 16.88 10.75 -9.40
CA ALA A 301 17.44 10.22 -10.63
C ALA A 301 18.19 8.90 -10.36
N ILE A 302 17.89 7.86 -11.13
CA ILE A 302 18.54 6.55 -11.04
C ILE A 302 19.25 6.27 -12.36
N ILE A 303 20.58 6.27 -12.32
CA ILE A 303 21.46 5.98 -13.45
C ILE A 303 21.91 4.51 -13.35
N GLY A 304 21.45 3.71 -14.30
CA GLY A 304 21.54 2.25 -14.25
C GLY A 304 20.27 1.65 -13.64
N CYS A 305 19.36 1.18 -14.49
CA CYS A 305 18.15 0.47 -14.11
C CYS A 305 18.35 -1.04 -14.14
N GLY A 306 19.59 -1.53 -13.91
CA GLY A 306 19.90 -2.95 -13.77
C GLY A 306 19.37 -3.55 -12.46
N ALA A 307 19.95 -4.68 -12.03
CA ALA A 307 19.46 -5.44 -10.86
C ALA A 307 19.33 -4.59 -9.58
N LEU A 308 20.37 -3.82 -9.23
CA LEU A 308 20.37 -2.99 -8.03
C LEU A 308 19.48 -1.76 -8.20
N GLY A 309 19.66 -1.00 -9.28
CA GLY A 309 18.90 0.22 -9.53
C GLY A 309 17.39 -0.01 -9.65
N SER A 310 16.95 -1.10 -10.30
CA SER A 310 15.52 -1.42 -10.40
C SER A 310 14.90 -1.73 -9.03
N LYS A 311 15.65 -2.38 -8.13
CA LYS A 311 15.20 -2.71 -6.78
C LYS A 311 15.14 -1.49 -5.88
N ILE A 312 16.12 -0.59 -5.98
CA ILE A 312 16.09 0.70 -5.29
C ILE A 312 14.88 1.52 -5.76
N ALA A 313 14.65 1.60 -7.07
CA ALA A 313 13.49 2.28 -7.63
C ALA A 313 12.16 1.70 -7.10
N GLU A 314 12.08 0.38 -7.02
CA GLU A 314 10.90 -0.35 -6.54
C GLU A 314 10.58 -0.03 -5.08
N ILE A 315 11.59 -0.02 -4.20
CA ILE A 315 11.44 0.32 -2.78
C ILE A 315 11.06 1.79 -2.63
N LEU A 316 11.78 2.71 -3.28
CA LEU A 316 11.54 4.15 -3.13
C LEU A 316 10.14 4.56 -3.60
N ALA A 317 9.65 3.97 -4.69
CA ALA A 317 8.30 4.22 -5.20
C ALA A 317 7.18 3.74 -4.25
N GLN A 318 7.48 2.91 -3.24
CA GLN A 318 6.54 2.48 -2.19
C GLN A 318 6.63 3.33 -0.92
N THR A 319 7.54 4.30 -0.86
CA THR A 319 7.84 5.08 0.36
C THR A 319 7.32 6.51 0.32
N GLY A 320 6.47 6.83 -0.66
CA GLY A 320 5.89 8.17 -0.86
C GLY A 320 6.72 9.10 -1.74
N VAL A 321 7.91 8.71 -2.20
CA VAL A 321 8.64 9.46 -3.23
C VAL A 321 7.81 9.48 -4.51
N ASN A 322 7.51 10.68 -5.02
CA ASN A 322 6.55 10.85 -6.10
C ASN A 322 7.18 11.09 -7.47
N LYS A 323 8.47 11.45 -7.57
CA LYS A 323 9.09 11.84 -8.84
C LYS A 323 10.40 11.11 -9.10
N PHE A 324 10.53 10.55 -10.29
CA PHE A 324 11.71 9.78 -10.70
C PHE A 324 12.20 10.14 -12.11
N SER A 325 13.51 10.07 -12.30
CA SER A 325 14.14 9.97 -13.61
C SER A 325 14.87 8.63 -13.70
N PHE A 326 14.55 7.80 -14.70
CA PHE A 326 15.17 6.48 -14.92
C PHE A 326 16.06 6.51 -16.15
N ILE A 327 17.36 6.30 -15.97
CA ILE A 327 18.36 6.45 -17.03
C ILE A 327 19.06 5.11 -17.26
N ASP A 328 18.76 4.47 -18.39
CA ASP A 328 19.39 3.21 -18.80
C ASP A 328 19.24 3.03 -20.31
N PRO A 329 20.35 2.83 -21.07
CA PRO A 329 20.29 2.63 -22.51
C PRO A 329 20.07 1.16 -22.92
N GLU A 330 20.12 0.21 -21.97
CA GLU A 330 20.09 -1.21 -22.28
C GLU A 330 18.67 -1.78 -22.42
N LEU A 331 18.56 -2.80 -23.27
CA LEU A 331 17.39 -3.68 -23.34
C LEU A 331 17.44 -4.73 -22.23
N LEU A 332 16.26 -5.11 -21.72
CA LEU A 332 16.14 -6.27 -20.83
C LEU A 332 16.40 -7.56 -21.61
N LYS A 333 17.33 -8.39 -21.14
CA LYS A 333 17.59 -9.73 -21.69
C LYS A 333 17.05 -10.83 -20.78
N THR A 334 16.82 -12.01 -21.33
CA THR A 334 16.41 -13.21 -20.58
C THR A 334 17.34 -13.50 -19.40
N ASP A 335 18.64 -13.26 -19.58
CA ASP A 335 19.66 -13.46 -18.56
C ASP A 335 19.47 -12.57 -17.33
N ASN A 336 18.64 -11.52 -17.40
CA ASN A 336 18.40 -10.58 -16.30
C ASN A 336 17.21 -10.95 -15.41
N ILE A 337 16.32 -11.84 -15.86
CA ILE A 337 14.97 -12.01 -15.28
C ILE A 337 14.97 -12.38 -13.78
N TYR A 338 15.92 -13.18 -13.31
CA TYR A 338 15.99 -13.58 -11.90
C TYR A 338 16.53 -12.50 -10.94
N ARG A 339 17.11 -11.42 -11.46
CA ARG A 339 17.73 -10.35 -10.66
C ARG A 339 17.17 -8.95 -10.91
N HIS A 340 16.39 -8.77 -11.96
CA HIS A 340 15.76 -7.49 -12.30
C HIS A 340 14.33 -7.44 -11.76
N SER A 341 13.81 -6.24 -11.46
CA SER A 341 12.40 -6.05 -11.08
C SER A 341 11.40 -6.20 -12.25
N LEU A 342 11.89 -6.42 -13.47
CA LEU A 342 11.07 -6.63 -14.67
C LEU A 342 11.03 -8.13 -14.96
N GLY A 343 9.84 -8.63 -15.31
CA GLY A 343 9.60 -10.02 -15.67
C GLY A 343 9.77 -10.32 -17.16
N LEU A 344 9.55 -11.58 -17.53
CA LEU A 344 9.76 -12.13 -18.88
C LEU A 344 9.02 -11.35 -19.98
N GLN A 345 7.83 -10.80 -19.68
CA GLN A 345 7.01 -10.03 -20.61
C GLN A 345 7.66 -8.73 -21.13
N TYR A 346 8.75 -8.28 -20.50
CA TYR A 346 9.48 -7.07 -20.88
C TYR A 346 10.82 -7.37 -21.58
N VAL A 347 11.10 -8.61 -21.98
CA VAL A 347 12.33 -8.93 -22.70
C VAL A 347 12.35 -8.19 -24.05
N ASN A 348 13.53 -7.69 -24.43
CA ASN A 348 13.80 -6.89 -25.63
C ASN A 348 13.17 -5.48 -25.62
N THR A 349 12.75 -4.97 -24.46
CA THR A 349 12.37 -3.55 -24.29
C THR A 349 13.39 -2.81 -23.43
N TYR A 350 13.47 -1.49 -23.59
CA TYR A 350 14.39 -0.66 -22.79
C TYR A 350 14.04 -0.73 -21.31
N LYS A 351 15.04 -1.01 -20.47
CA LYS A 351 14.86 -1.18 -19.02
C LYS A 351 14.24 0.05 -18.37
N SER A 352 14.76 1.24 -18.68
CA SER A 352 14.28 2.53 -18.17
C SER A 352 12.80 2.76 -18.49
N THR A 353 12.42 2.62 -19.77
CA THR A 353 11.04 2.80 -20.23
C THR A 353 10.08 1.77 -19.65
N SER A 354 10.44 0.48 -19.66
CA SER A 354 9.55 -0.57 -19.14
C SER A 354 9.40 -0.53 -17.63
N LEU A 355 10.44 -0.16 -16.89
CA LEU A 355 10.35 0.05 -15.45
C LEU A 355 9.42 1.24 -15.11
N ALA A 356 9.55 2.35 -15.84
CA ALA A 356 8.65 3.50 -15.70
C ALA A 356 7.20 3.11 -15.97
N ASN A 357 6.92 2.44 -17.10
CA ASN A 357 5.57 2.02 -17.45
C ASN A 357 4.97 1.06 -16.42
N LYS A 358 5.75 0.08 -15.95
CA LYS A 358 5.31 -0.84 -14.89
C LYS A 358 4.89 -0.09 -13.63
N PHE A 359 5.71 0.85 -13.17
CA PHE A 359 5.42 1.59 -11.94
C PHE A 359 4.24 2.55 -12.10
N LEU A 360 4.13 3.24 -13.24
CA LEU A 360 2.99 4.12 -13.51
C LEU A 360 1.66 3.33 -13.49
N ILE A 361 1.63 2.14 -14.11
CA ILE A 361 0.42 1.27 -14.11
C ILE A 361 0.11 0.74 -12.70
N GLU A 362 1.12 0.35 -11.93
CA GLU A 362 0.92 -0.32 -10.64
C GLU A 362 0.74 0.63 -9.46
N ARG A 363 1.16 1.89 -9.58
CA ARG A 363 1.25 2.83 -8.46
C ARG A 363 0.72 4.21 -8.87
N PRO A 364 -0.47 4.59 -8.41
CA PRO A 364 -1.06 5.89 -8.72
C PRO A 364 -0.24 7.03 -8.09
N GLY A 365 -0.24 8.18 -8.75
CA GLY A 365 0.39 9.42 -8.24
C GLY A 365 1.90 9.54 -8.45
N LEU A 366 2.55 8.60 -9.14
CA LEU A 366 3.95 8.71 -9.55
C LEU A 366 4.11 9.55 -10.81
N THR A 367 5.19 10.32 -10.88
CA THR A 367 5.68 11.01 -12.07
C THR A 367 7.04 10.45 -12.44
N ILE A 368 7.17 9.79 -13.59
CA ILE A 368 8.41 9.10 -13.98
C ILE A 368 8.84 9.51 -15.38
N PHE A 369 10.10 9.95 -15.52
CA PHE A 369 10.72 10.29 -16.80
C PHE A 369 11.75 9.22 -17.19
N PRO A 370 11.45 8.34 -18.16
CA PRO A 370 12.43 7.39 -18.66
C PRO A 370 13.33 8.03 -19.72
N PHE A 371 14.63 7.74 -19.64
CA PHE A 371 15.66 8.17 -20.59
C PHE A 371 16.46 6.97 -21.08
N VAL A 372 16.34 6.68 -22.36
CA VAL A 372 17.21 5.73 -23.07
C VAL A 372 18.52 6.45 -23.41
N SER A 373 19.39 6.59 -22.41
CA SER A 373 20.64 7.34 -22.54
C SER A 373 21.72 6.80 -21.60
N HIS A 374 22.98 7.07 -21.94
CA HIS A 374 24.09 6.87 -21.02
C HIS A 374 24.09 7.97 -19.96
N GLY A 375 24.50 7.65 -18.74
CA GLY A 375 24.51 8.59 -17.62
C GLY A 375 25.30 9.86 -17.92
N GLU A 376 26.46 9.72 -18.60
CA GLU A 376 27.37 10.81 -18.91
C GLU A 376 26.71 11.84 -19.83
N SER A 377 25.96 11.35 -20.83
CA SER A 377 25.22 12.20 -21.78
C SER A 377 24.03 12.87 -21.11
N TRP A 378 23.32 12.14 -20.25
CA TRP A 378 22.14 12.67 -19.55
C TRP A 378 22.52 13.77 -18.56
N ILE A 379 23.54 13.56 -17.72
CA ILE A 379 23.99 14.56 -16.74
C ILE A 379 24.37 15.88 -17.43
N LYS A 380 25.04 15.81 -18.58
CA LYS A 380 25.49 17.02 -19.29
C LYS A 380 24.36 17.82 -19.96
N SER A 381 23.23 17.20 -20.29
CA SER A 381 22.26 17.79 -21.23
C SER A 381 20.81 17.77 -20.77
N LYS A 382 20.48 17.02 -19.72
CA LYS A 382 19.09 16.73 -19.30
C LYS A 382 18.87 16.80 -17.79
N ILE A 383 19.91 17.03 -17.00
CA ILE A 383 19.74 17.22 -15.55
C ILE A 383 18.95 18.50 -15.27
N THR A 384 18.02 18.42 -14.34
CA THR A 384 17.16 19.52 -13.92
C THR A 384 17.56 19.99 -12.52
N GLU A 385 17.29 21.26 -12.21
CA GLU A 385 17.66 21.87 -10.91
C GLU A 385 16.86 21.29 -9.73
N ASP A 386 15.74 20.63 -10.00
CA ASP A 386 14.85 20.06 -8.99
C ASP A 386 15.24 18.64 -8.55
N ILE A 387 16.36 18.09 -9.01
CA ILE A 387 16.84 16.77 -8.58
C ILE A 387 17.53 16.86 -7.23
N ASP A 388 16.95 16.17 -6.24
CA ASP A 388 17.48 16.13 -4.86
C ASP A 388 18.53 15.03 -4.68
N THR A 389 18.41 13.92 -5.43
CA THR A 389 19.24 12.73 -5.25
C THR A 389 19.56 12.05 -6.56
N ILE A 390 20.83 11.72 -6.77
CA ILE A 390 21.32 10.88 -7.88
C ILE A 390 21.83 9.56 -7.32
N ILE A 391 21.26 8.46 -7.81
CA ILE A 391 21.68 7.10 -7.50
C ILE A 391 22.38 6.52 -8.72
N ILE A 392 23.61 6.05 -8.56
CA ILE A 392 24.40 5.44 -9.63
C ILE A 392 24.57 3.95 -9.30
N ALA A 393 24.01 3.11 -10.16
CA ALA A 393 23.98 1.65 -10.02
C ALA A 393 24.33 0.98 -11.36
N ILE A 394 25.45 1.41 -11.96
CA ILE A 394 25.91 0.96 -13.29
C ILE A 394 26.74 -0.32 -13.16
N GLY A 395 27.56 -0.42 -12.11
CA GLY A 395 28.48 -1.55 -11.93
C GLY A 395 29.73 -1.43 -12.80
N HIS A 396 30.08 -0.21 -13.24
CA HIS A 396 31.28 0.07 -14.03
C HIS A 396 32.05 1.24 -13.43
N THR A 397 33.02 0.93 -12.56
CA THR A 397 33.77 1.90 -11.76
C THR A 397 34.36 3.07 -12.55
N PRO A 398 35.03 2.89 -13.72
CA PRO A 398 35.59 4.03 -14.45
C PRO A 398 34.52 5.05 -14.87
N THR A 399 33.36 4.57 -15.32
CA THR A 399 32.21 5.41 -15.65
C THR A 399 31.68 6.12 -14.41
N GLU A 400 31.52 5.41 -13.29
CA GLU A 400 31.00 5.97 -12.04
C GLU A 400 31.92 7.08 -11.50
N ILE A 401 33.25 6.90 -11.53
CA ILE A 401 34.22 7.94 -11.15
C ILE A 401 34.12 9.15 -12.09
N SER A 402 33.94 8.93 -13.39
CA SER A 402 33.76 10.03 -14.37
C SER A 402 32.47 10.82 -14.13
N LEU A 403 31.38 10.12 -13.83
CA LEU A 403 30.10 10.73 -13.49
C LEU A 403 30.21 11.58 -12.23
N VAL A 404 30.83 11.04 -11.17
CA VAL A 404 31.03 11.77 -9.91
C VAL A 404 31.76 13.08 -10.15
N LYS A 405 32.84 13.10 -10.95
CA LYS A 405 33.53 14.36 -11.29
C LYS A 405 32.60 15.38 -11.93
N THR A 406 31.81 14.94 -12.91
CA THR A 406 30.85 15.81 -13.60
C THR A 406 29.76 16.33 -12.64
N ILE A 407 29.33 15.51 -11.67
CA ILE A 407 28.30 15.89 -10.69
C ILE A 407 28.82 16.96 -9.71
N TYR A 408 30.10 16.97 -9.36
CA TYR A 408 30.70 18.01 -8.52
C TYR A 408 30.67 19.40 -9.19
N GLU A 409 30.72 19.44 -10.52
CA GLU A 409 30.64 20.67 -11.32
C GLU A 409 29.22 21.30 -11.30
N ILE A 410 28.18 20.52 -10.96
CA ILE A 410 26.80 20.99 -10.90
C ILE A 410 26.62 21.93 -9.72
N SER A 411 26.01 23.10 -9.92
CA SER A 411 25.78 24.12 -8.87
C SER A 411 24.85 23.65 -7.74
N ALA A 412 23.82 22.86 -8.08
CA ALA A 412 22.84 22.36 -7.14
C ALA A 412 23.46 21.43 -6.07
N ASN A 413 22.83 21.43 -4.89
CA ASN A 413 23.22 20.62 -3.75
C ASN A 413 22.53 19.25 -3.81
N ILE A 414 23.26 18.22 -4.24
CA ILE A 414 22.70 16.92 -4.61
C ILE A 414 23.30 15.82 -3.73
N GLN A 415 22.44 14.99 -3.12
CA GLN A 415 22.88 13.72 -2.53
C GLN A 415 23.23 12.74 -3.64
N VAL A 416 24.44 12.19 -3.61
CA VAL A 416 24.91 11.21 -4.58
C VAL A 416 25.16 9.89 -3.86
N ILE A 417 24.52 8.83 -4.35
CA ILE A 417 24.71 7.48 -3.82
C ILE A 417 25.21 6.57 -4.93
N ILE A 418 26.29 5.85 -4.67
CA ILE A 418 26.82 4.83 -5.59
C ILE A 418 26.85 3.50 -4.85
N GLY A 419 26.19 2.49 -5.42
CA GLY A 419 26.11 1.15 -4.86
C GLY A 419 26.58 0.08 -5.84
N TRP A 420 27.27 -0.93 -5.32
CA TRP A 420 27.74 -2.08 -6.10
C TRP A 420 27.71 -3.37 -5.27
N LEU A 421 27.64 -4.50 -5.97
CA LEU A 421 27.65 -5.83 -5.36
C LEU A 421 29.00 -6.50 -5.56
N GLU A 422 29.40 -7.29 -4.57
CA GLU A 422 30.55 -8.17 -4.66
C GLU A 422 30.13 -9.53 -5.24
N PRO A 423 31.03 -10.23 -5.94
CA PRO A 423 30.72 -11.46 -6.63
C PRO A 423 30.52 -12.61 -5.63
N TYR A 424 29.91 -13.70 -6.09
CA TYR A 424 29.77 -14.95 -5.34
C TYR A 424 29.13 -14.79 -3.95
N ASP A 425 28.14 -13.91 -3.87
CA ASP A 425 27.31 -13.72 -2.67
C ASP A 425 28.05 -13.12 -1.47
N LEU A 426 29.26 -12.56 -1.69
CA LEU A 426 30.08 -11.94 -0.65
C LEU A 426 29.47 -10.67 -0.05
N GLY A 427 28.46 -10.08 -0.69
CA GLY A 427 27.70 -8.94 -0.18
C GLY A 427 27.74 -7.76 -1.14
N GLY A 428 27.86 -6.55 -0.59
CA GLY A 428 27.94 -5.34 -1.39
C GLY A 428 28.22 -4.10 -0.56
N HIS A 429 28.36 -2.98 -1.25
CA HIS A 429 28.76 -1.72 -0.67
C HIS A 429 27.98 -0.57 -1.28
N PHE A 430 27.87 0.53 -0.54
CA PHE A 430 27.52 1.80 -1.12
C PHE A 430 28.21 2.96 -0.40
N ILE A 431 28.34 4.08 -1.10
CA ILE A 431 28.73 5.36 -0.52
C ILE A 431 27.64 6.39 -0.82
N SER A 432 27.24 7.13 0.21
CA SER A 432 26.32 8.26 0.14
C SER A 432 27.06 9.52 0.56
N PHE A 433 27.14 10.50 -0.34
CA PHE A 433 27.79 11.78 -0.07
C PHE A 433 27.02 12.93 -0.71
N ASN A 434 27.47 14.14 -0.46
CA ASN A 434 26.92 15.33 -1.09
C ASN A 434 27.95 15.93 -2.06
N ASN A 435 27.52 16.33 -3.27
CA ASN A 435 28.42 16.86 -4.30
C ASN A 435 29.09 18.20 -3.96
N LYS A 436 28.71 18.83 -2.84
CA LYS A 436 29.36 20.03 -2.29
C LYS A 436 30.21 19.78 -1.06
N HIS A 437 30.29 18.53 -0.58
CA HIS A 437 31.04 18.17 0.62
C HIS A 437 32.19 17.19 0.31
N VAL A 438 33.08 17.00 1.28
CA VAL A 438 34.21 16.07 1.17
C VAL A 438 33.80 14.61 1.39
N GLY A 439 34.59 13.68 0.85
CA GLY A 439 34.41 12.23 1.02
C GLY A 439 33.54 11.60 -0.06
N CYS A 440 34.05 11.49 -1.29
CA CYS A 440 33.35 10.87 -2.42
C CYS A 440 33.86 9.47 -2.75
N LEU A 441 33.23 8.84 -3.76
CA LEU A 441 33.66 7.56 -4.33
C LEU A 441 35.15 7.51 -4.65
N ASN A 442 35.71 8.59 -5.22
CA ASN A 442 37.10 8.63 -5.65
C ASN A 442 38.09 8.60 -4.45
N CYS A 443 37.66 9.01 -3.25
CA CYS A 443 38.48 8.90 -2.04
C CYS A 443 38.75 7.43 -1.64
N LEU A 444 37.84 6.50 -1.98
CA LEU A 444 38.00 5.06 -1.70
C LEU A 444 39.16 4.41 -2.49
N TYR A 445 39.72 5.13 -3.47
CA TYR A 445 40.80 4.69 -4.35
C TYR A 445 42.17 5.26 -3.94
N PHE A 446 42.32 5.78 -2.73
CA PHE A 446 43.63 6.15 -2.19
C PHE A 446 43.92 5.39 -0.91
N ASP A 447 45.18 4.96 -0.77
CA ASP A 447 45.66 4.29 0.45
C ASP A 447 45.80 5.26 1.64
N GLU A 448 46.22 4.75 2.81
CA GLU A 448 46.49 5.58 3.99
C GLU A 448 47.58 6.64 3.76
N LYS A 449 48.51 6.36 2.84
CA LYS A 449 49.60 7.27 2.44
C LYS A 449 49.20 8.21 1.30
N SER A 450 47.92 8.26 0.94
CA SER A 450 47.38 9.08 -0.15
C SER A 450 47.92 8.73 -1.55
N ASN A 451 48.43 7.52 -1.76
CA ASN A 451 48.77 7.03 -3.09
C ASN A 451 47.52 6.49 -3.78
N LYS A 452 47.35 6.84 -5.06
CA LYS A 452 46.23 6.35 -5.85
C LYS A 452 46.38 4.86 -6.17
N SER A 453 45.36 4.09 -5.83
CA SER A 453 45.23 2.65 -6.09
C SER A 453 44.38 2.39 -7.32
N LEU A 454 44.65 1.27 -8.01
CA LEU A 454 43.84 0.78 -9.13
C LEU A 454 42.54 0.08 -8.67
N THR A 455 42.48 -0.34 -7.40
CA THR A 455 41.31 -1.00 -6.81
C THR A 455 40.91 -0.31 -5.52
N PRO A 456 39.62 -0.32 -5.15
CA PRO A 456 39.18 0.34 -3.90
C PRO A 456 39.82 -0.32 -2.67
N MET A 457 40.03 0.47 -1.61
CA MET A 457 40.54 -0.03 -0.32
C MET A 457 39.60 -1.07 0.29
N TYR A 458 38.30 -0.78 0.24
CA TYR A 458 37.25 -1.61 0.79
C TYR A 458 36.69 -2.51 -0.32
N LYS A 459 37.26 -3.71 -0.44
CA LYS A 459 36.83 -4.75 -1.37
C LYS A 459 36.84 -6.10 -0.68
N TYR A 460 35.95 -7.01 -1.08
CA TYR A 460 35.88 -8.34 -0.48
C TYR A 460 36.70 -9.39 -1.19
N VAL A 461 37.01 -9.21 -2.48
CA VAL A 461 37.81 -10.16 -3.26
C VAL A 461 39.26 -9.70 -3.38
N GLN A 462 40.21 -10.61 -3.14
CA GLN A 462 41.63 -10.34 -3.37
C GLN A 462 41.90 -10.10 -4.87
N SER A 463 42.75 -9.11 -5.18
CA SER A 463 43.10 -8.76 -6.57
C SER A 463 43.78 -9.91 -7.33
N GLY A 464 43.59 -9.94 -8.65
CA GLY A 464 44.24 -10.90 -9.55
C GLY A 464 43.45 -12.20 -9.78
N GLN A 465 42.25 -12.33 -9.20
CA GLN A 465 41.40 -13.51 -9.36
C GLN A 465 40.43 -13.36 -10.53
N LEU A 466 40.18 -14.47 -11.24
CA LEU A 466 39.15 -14.54 -12.28
C LEU A 466 37.78 -14.71 -11.63
N ILE A 467 36.98 -13.64 -11.62
CA ILE A 467 35.65 -13.65 -10.99
C ILE A 467 34.52 -14.01 -11.97
N ALA A 468 34.72 -13.80 -13.27
CA ALA A 468 33.70 -14.05 -14.28
C ALA A 468 33.50 -15.55 -14.54
N LYS A 469 32.24 -16.00 -14.55
CA LYS A 469 31.83 -17.32 -15.05
C LYS A 469 31.48 -17.26 -16.51
N ASN A 470 31.61 -18.39 -17.19
CA ASN A 470 31.20 -18.55 -18.57
C ASN A 470 30.41 -19.86 -18.71
N ILE A 471 29.17 -19.77 -19.22
CA ILE A 471 28.29 -20.93 -19.43
C ILE A 471 28.03 -21.19 -20.92
N THR A 472 28.24 -20.21 -21.81
CA THR A 472 27.88 -20.29 -23.25
C THR A 472 29.00 -19.88 -24.21
N GLY A 473 30.26 -19.84 -23.77
CA GLY A 473 31.42 -19.42 -24.58
C GLY A 473 31.68 -17.90 -24.51
N CYS A 474 32.55 -17.35 -25.36
CA CYS A 474 33.12 -15.98 -25.22
C CYS A 474 32.09 -14.84 -25.02
N ALA A 475 30.83 -15.01 -25.40
CA ALA A 475 29.76 -14.02 -25.24
C ALA A 475 28.92 -14.14 -23.95
N GLY A 476 29.14 -15.17 -23.12
CA GLY A 476 28.33 -15.49 -21.94
C GLY A 476 29.01 -15.23 -20.59
N ALA A 477 30.00 -14.33 -20.55
CA ALA A 477 30.73 -14.04 -19.31
C ALA A 477 29.86 -13.21 -18.35
N PHE A 478 29.70 -13.67 -17.10
CA PHE A 478 28.97 -12.92 -16.06
C PHE A 478 29.55 -13.16 -14.68
N THR A 479 29.30 -12.21 -13.79
CA THR A 479 29.68 -12.31 -12.38
C THR A 479 28.47 -12.75 -11.56
N PRO A 480 28.49 -13.94 -10.93
CA PRO A 480 27.35 -14.42 -10.16
C PRO A 480 27.18 -13.60 -8.88
N PHE A 481 25.94 -13.28 -8.53
CA PHE A 481 25.56 -12.74 -7.23
C PHE A 481 24.10 -13.06 -6.91
N SER A 482 23.76 -13.05 -5.63
CA SER A 482 22.45 -13.36 -5.10
C SER A 482 21.53 -12.15 -5.17
N SER A 483 20.32 -12.40 -5.69
CA SER A 483 19.22 -11.42 -5.67
C SER A 483 18.89 -10.96 -4.25
N LEU A 484 19.10 -11.80 -3.23
CA LEU A 484 18.90 -11.44 -1.82
C LEU A 484 19.87 -10.35 -1.36
N ASN A 485 21.16 -10.47 -1.68
CA ASN A 485 22.15 -9.45 -1.32
C ASN A 485 21.87 -8.13 -2.04
N CYS A 486 21.41 -8.21 -3.29
CA CYS A 486 20.93 -7.05 -4.05
C CYS A 486 19.76 -6.34 -3.34
N MET A 487 18.75 -7.09 -2.87
CA MET A 487 17.60 -6.54 -2.14
C MET A 487 18.01 -5.93 -0.80
N LYS A 488 18.90 -6.59 -0.03
CA LYS A 488 19.43 -6.06 1.23
C LYS A 488 20.12 -4.72 0.99
N LEU A 489 21.04 -4.66 0.03
CA LEU A 489 21.78 -3.44 -0.30
C LEU A 489 20.82 -2.33 -0.79
N ALA A 490 19.84 -2.67 -1.63
CA ALA A 490 18.83 -1.73 -2.09
C ALA A 490 18.01 -1.12 -0.94
N SER A 491 17.69 -1.92 0.09
CA SER A 491 16.98 -1.46 1.29
C SER A 491 17.80 -0.43 2.07
N TYR A 492 19.07 -0.70 2.35
CA TYR A 492 19.95 0.26 3.04
C TYR A 492 20.18 1.53 2.23
N ILE A 493 20.36 1.42 0.90
CA ILE A 493 20.47 2.59 0.04
C ILE A 493 19.19 3.43 0.12
N SER A 494 18.03 2.78 0.06
CA SER A 494 16.74 3.49 0.13
C SER A 494 16.54 4.19 1.47
N GLU A 495 16.98 3.60 2.57
CA GLU A 495 16.99 4.25 3.89
C GLU A 495 17.88 5.50 3.90
N TYR A 496 19.09 5.43 3.34
CA TYR A 496 20.01 6.57 3.24
C TYR A 496 19.47 7.69 2.35
N VAL A 497 18.75 7.35 1.28
CA VAL A 497 18.01 8.31 0.44
C VAL A 497 16.93 9.00 1.27
N LEU A 498 16.08 8.23 1.95
CA LEU A 498 14.93 8.78 2.68
C LEU A 498 15.37 9.68 3.82
N ASN A 499 16.36 9.23 4.59
CA ASN A 499 16.88 9.94 5.75
C ASN A 499 17.95 11.00 5.40
N GLN A 500 18.30 11.16 4.12
CA GLN A 500 19.39 12.04 3.65
C GLN A 500 20.72 11.76 4.39
N GLN A 501 20.94 10.50 4.77
CA GLN A 501 22.11 10.08 5.51
C GLN A 501 23.33 9.98 4.60
N LEU A 502 24.50 10.31 5.13
CA LEU A 502 25.78 10.27 4.43
C LEU A 502 26.73 9.28 5.11
N GLY A 503 27.60 8.64 4.34
CA GLY A 503 28.55 7.64 4.82
C GLY A 503 28.83 6.55 3.79
N PHE A 504 29.80 5.70 4.09
CA PHE A 504 30.03 4.45 3.38
C PHE A 504 29.55 3.28 4.22
N VAL A 505 28.91 2.34 3.55
CA VAL A 505 28.38 1.14 4.18
C VAL A 505 28.83 -0.06 3.38
N SER A 506 29.32 -1.05 4.12
CA SER A 506 29.78 -2.34 3.62
C SER A 506 28.98 -3.43 4.31
N ILE A 507 28.28 -4.27 3.54
CA ILE A 507 27.43 -5.33 4.07
C ILE A 507 27.98 -6.65 3.56
N SER A 508 28.32 -7.58 4.46
CA SER A 508 28.79 -8.91 4.06
C SER A 508 27.62 -9.85 3.77
N GLY A 509 27.82 -10.76 2.82
CA GLY A 509 26.95 -11.89 2.56
C GLY A 509 27.62 -13.21 2.97
N ASP A 510 27.11 -14.33 2.46
CA ASP A 510 27.62 -15.67 2.75
C ASP A 510 28.74 -16.05 1.76
N ASN A 511 29.91 -16.43 2.27
CA ASN A 511 31.04 -16.86 1.45
C ASN A 511 30.99 -18.33 1.01
N GLN A 512 29.95 -19.12 1.33
CA GLN A 512 29.86 -20.52 0.89
C GLN A 512 30.02 -20.66 -0.63
N ASN A 513 29.37 -19.80 -1.42
CA ASN A 513 29.47 -19.82 -2.87
C ASN A 513 30.87 -19.37 -3.33
N ALA A 514 31.45 -18.34 -2.72
CA ALA A 514 32.81 -17.92 -2.98
C ALA A 514 33.82 -19.05 -2.73
N ASN A 515 33.76 -19.69 -1.56
CA ASN A 515 34.61 -20.82 -1.17
C ASN A 515 34.47 -22.00 -2.14
N LYS A 516 33.23 -22.36 -2.51
CA LYS A 516 32.95 -23.44 -3.48
C LYS A 516 33.59 -23.20 -4.85
N ASN A 517 33.77 -21.94 -5.23
CA ASN A 517 34.37 -21.56 -6.52
C ASN A 517 35.84 -21.11 -6.39
N GLY A 518 36.48 -21.36 -5.23
CA GLY A 518 37.90 -21.06 -5.02
C GLY A 518 38.22 -19.56 -4.94
N ILE A 519 37.23 -18.72 -4.60
CA ILE A 519 37.41 -17.27 -4.49
C ILE A 519 37.95 -16.92 -3.11
N ILE A 520 39.12 -16.28 -3.09
CA ILE A 520 39.83 -15.85 -1.89
C ILE A 520 39.36 -14.46 -1.49
N THR A 521 38.91 -14.31 -0.24
CA THR A 521 38.44 -13.06 0.32
C THR A 521 39.56 -12.25 0.97
N THR A 522 39.38 -10.92 1.07
CA THR A 522 40.32 -10.02 1.75
C THR A 522 40.19 -10.09 3.28
N PRO A 523 41.21 -9.61 4.03
CA PRO A 523 41.07 -9.41 5.48
C PRO A 523 39.90 -8.48 5.84
N PHE A 524 39.59 -7.51 4.98
CA PHE A 524 38.46 -6.61 5.18
C PHE A 524 37.13 -7.35 5.19
N TYR A 525 36.89 -8.27 4.26
CA TYR A 525 35.68 -9.12 4.29
C TYR A 525 35.51 -9.83 5.62
N ASN A 526 36.58 -10.46 6.13
CA ASN A 526 36.54 -11.18 7.41
C ASN A 526 36.22 -10.23 8.58
N SER A 527 36.75 -9.01 8.56
CA SER A 527 36.47 -8.00 9.60
C SER A 527 34.99 -7.59 9.62
N VAL A 528 34.37 -7.38 8.45
CA VAL A 528 32.94 -7.02 8.36
C VAL A 528 32.06 -8.20 8.76
N ASN A 529 32.37 -9.39 8.25
CA ASN A 529 31.59 -10.59 8.52
C ASN A 529 31.57 -10.95 10.02
N ASN A 530 32.69 -10.73 10.72
CA ASN A 530 32.77 -10.97 12.16
C ASN A 530 32.10 -9.87 13.00
N SER A 531 31.75 -8.74 12.39
CA SER A 531 31.12 -7.57 13.03
C SER A 531 29.62 -7.51 12.73
N ASN A 532 28.91 -8.63 12.91
CA ASN A 532 27.49 -8.80 12.56
C ASN A 532 27.15 -8.51 11.08
N GLY A 533 28.15 -8.53 10.19
CA GLY A 533 27.98 -8.40 8.76
C GLY A 533 27.74 -6.99 8.24
N ILE A 534 27.98 -5.95 9.03
CA ILE A 534 27.89 -4.55 8.59
C ILE A 534 29.07 -3.72 9.10
N ASN A 535 29.61 -2.86 8.25
CA ASN A 535 30.58 -1.85 8.60
C ASN A 535 30.14 -0.50 8.02
N ILE A 536 30.12 0.52 8.87
CA ILE A 536 29.70 1.88 8.52
C ILE A 536 30.86 2.81 8.85
N LEU A 537 31.25 3.62 7.87
CA LEU A 537 32.29 4.63 8.00
C LEU A 537 31.69 6.00 7.65
N ASN A 538 31.99 7.00 8.47
CA ASN A 538 31.61 8.37 8.16
C ASN A 538 32.51 8.94 7.04
N LEU A 539 32.05 10.01 6.37
CA LEU A 539 32.78 10.56 5.22
C LEU A 539 34.16 11.13 5.56
N LYS A 540 34.40 11.56 6.81
CA LYS A 540 35.72 12.06 7.25
C LYS A 540 36.74 10.92 7.36
N GLU A 541 36.30 9.72 7.75
CA GLU A 541 37.17 8.53 7.80
C GLU A 541 37.65 8.09 6.41
N ILE A 542 36.88 8.42 5.37
CA ILE A 542 37.16 8.05 3.99
C ILE A 542 37.88 9.15 3.24
N TYR A 543 37.69 10.41 3.64
CA TYR A 543 38.20 11.57 2.95
C TYR A 543 39.72 11.52 2.75
N LYS A 544 40.14 12.00 1.59
CA LYS A 544 41.54 12.11 1.17
C LYS A 544 41.75 13.50 0.58
N GLU A 545 42.68 14.25 1.15
CA GLU A 545 42.99 15.63 0.75
C GLU A 545 43.43 15.72 -0.72
N VAL A 546 44.15 14.70 -1.19
CA VAL A 546 44.60 14.58 -2.59
C VAL A 546 43.47 14.27 -3.59
N CYS A 547 42.22 14.13 -3.14
CA CYS A 547 41.11 13.77 -4.02
C CYS A 547 40.74 14.93 -4.96
N PRO A 548 40.81 14.74 -6.30
CA PRO A 548 40.50 15.79 -7.27
C PRO A 548 39.04 16.25 -7.29
N CYS A 549 38.10 15.51 -6.67
CA CYS A 549 36.71 15.97 -6.56
C CYS A 549 36.47 16.77 -5.27
N CYS A 550 37.16 16.42 -4.18
CA CYS A 550 36.89 17.01 -2.86
C CYS A 550 37.80 18.21 -2.54
N ASN A 551 38.81 18.46 -3.38
CA ASN A 551 39.79 19.53 -3.22
C ASN A 551 39.61 20.65 -4.27
N THR A 552 38.36 20.95 -4.60
CA THR A 552 37.97 21.96 -5.61
C THR A 552 37.07 23.01 -5.02
#